data_AF-A0A7C1LSL6-F1
#
_entry.id   AF-A0A7C1LSL6-F1
#
_cell.length_a   1.000
_cell.length_b   1.000
_cell.length_c   1.000
_cell.angle_alpha   90.00
_cell.angle_beta   90.00
_cell.angle_gamma   90.00
#
_symmetry.space_group_name_H-M   'P 1'
#
loop_
_entity.id
_entity.type
_entity.pdbx_description
1 polymer ?
#
loop_
_entity_poly.entity_id
_entity_poly.type
_entity_poly.pdbx_seq_one_letter_code
_entity_poly.pdbx_strand_id
1 'polypeptide(L)'
;MELRKLLFLVSLLAIALYVHLPSLSGKDIKKILLEEVLSIGSLEDDALFQWVGVISDSDSYIYVTDNMDYSLKKFDDQGNLIKKTGQKGKGPGEFL
;
A
#
# COMPACT_ATOMS: atom_id res chain seq x y z
N MET A 1 -63.73 17.09 6.03
CA MET A 1 -62.34 16.94 6.53
C MET A 1 -61.62 18.25 6.28
N GLU A 2 -61.23 18.98 7.32
CA GLU A 2 -60.62 20.31 7.20
C GLU A 2 -59.32 20.27 6.40
N LEU A 3 -59.11 21.23 5.48
CA LEU A 3 -57.92 21.35 4.61
C LEU A 3 -56.59 21.24 5.40
N ARG A 4 -56.57 21.73 6.64
CA ARG A 4 -55.43 21.66 7.56
C ARG A 4 -55.06 20.22 7.94
N LYS A 5 -56.06 19.34 8.13
CA LYS A 5 -55.83 17.92 8.44
C LYS A 5 -55.30 17.15 7.23
N LEU A 6 -55.78 17.50 6.03
CA LEU A 6 -55.28 16.92 4.79
C LEU A 6 -53.82 17.30 4.53
N LEU A 7 -53.48 18.59 4.69
CA LEU A 7 -52.10 19.06 4.55
C LEU A 7 -51.15 18.38 5.55
N PHE A 8 -51.59 18.18 6.79
CA PHE A 8 -50.83 17.47 7.81
C PHE A 8 -50.63 15.98 7.48
N LEU A 9 -51.64 15.32 6.90
CA LEU A 9 -51.52 13.93 6.49
C LEU A 9 -50.56 13.77 5.31
N VAL A 10 -50.64 14.68 4.33
CA VAL A 10 -49.76 14.68 3.15
C VAL A 10 -48.31 14.95 3.55
N SER A 11 -48.07 15.87 4.49
CA SER A 11 -46.72 16.13 4.99
C SER A 11 -46.16 14.93 5.77
N LEU A 12 -46.96 14.28 6.61
CA LEU A 12 -46.55 13.04 7.27
C LEU A 12 -46.20 11.93 6.27
N LEU A 13 -47.02 11.77 5.22
CA LEU A 13 -46.78 10.78 4.17
C LEU A 13 -45.49 11.07 3.39
N ALA A 14 -45.25 12.35 3.06
CA ALA A 14 -44.04 12.78 2.36
C ALA A 14 -42.77 12.56 3.19
N ILE A 15 -42.83 12.83 4.50
CA ILE A 15 -41.72 12.55 5.43
C ILE A 15 -41.49 11.04 5.53
N ALA A 16 -42.56 10.25 5.69
CA ALA A 16 -42.45 8.79 5.76
C ALA A 16 -41.82 8.20 4.48
N LEU A 17 -42.23 8.71 3.30
CA LEU A 17 -41.66 8.34 2.01
C LEU A 17 -40.19 8.77 1.88
N TYR A 18 -39.84 9.97 2.34
CA TYR A 18 -38.46 10.47 2.31
C TYR A 18 -37.52 9.65 3.20
N VAL A 19 -37.99 9.23 4.38
CA VAL A 19 -37.21 8.36 5.30
C VAL A 19 -36.99 6.96 4.71
N HIS A 20 -37.91 6.49 3.86
CA HIS A 20 -37.81 5.19 3.19
C HIS A 20 -37.15 5.26 1.81
N LEU A 21 -36.75 6.45 1.33
CA LEU A 21 -35.95 6.53 0.13
C LEU A 21 -34.61 5.84 0.44
N PRO A 22 -34.25 4.76 -0.28
CA PRO A 22 -32.93 4.20 -0.13
C PRO A 22 -31.94 5.32 -0.42
N SER A 23 -31.05 5.56 0.54
CA SER A 23 -29.89 6.42 0.34
C SER A 23 -29.28 6.04 -1.00
N LEU A 24 -29.17 7.00 -1.92
CA LEU A 24 -28.35 6.86 -3.11
C LEU A 24 -26.89 6.79 -2.63
N SER A 25 -26.54 5.65 -2.02
CA SER A 25 -25.23 5.43 -1.42
C SER A 25 -24.25 5.44 -2.57
N GLY A 26 -23.51 6.54 -2.67
CA GLY A 26 -22.44 6.69 -3.65
C GLY A 26 -21.55 5.46 -3.57
N LYS A 27 -21.32 4.86 -4.73
CA LYS A 27 -20.45 3.70 -5.01
C LYS A 27 -19.50 3.40 -3.83
N ASP A 28 -19.72 2.29 -3.12
CA ASP A 28 -18.90 1.89 -1.97
C ASP A 28 -17.42 1.87 -2.33
N ILE A 29 -16.68 2.89 -1.88
CA ILE A 29 -15.23 2.94 -2.04
C ILE A 29 -14.66 2.05 -0.95
N LYS A 30 -14.02 0.94 -1.33
CA LYS A 30 -13.23 0.14 -0.39
C LYS A 30 -12.12 1.04 0.18
N LYS A 31 -12.21 1.34 1.46
CA LYS A 31 -11.13 2.03 2.19
C LYS A 31 -10.02 1.00 2.45
N ILE A 32 -8.86 1.22 1.86
CA ILE A 32 -7.64 0.46 2.15
C ILE A 32 -6.86 1.26 3.18
N LEU A 33 -6.55 0.64 4.30
CA LEU A 33 -5.61 1.17 5.28
C LEU A 33 -4.25 0.52 5.01
N LEU A 34 -3.22 1.34 4.90
CA LEU A 34 -1.85 0.90 4.75
C LEU A 34 -1.11 1.23 6.04
N GLU A 35 -0.35 0.28 6.56
CA GLU A 35 0.60 0.48 7.64
C GLU A 35 2.00 0.17 7.12
N GLU A 36 2.96 1.01 7.50
CA GLU A 36 4.37 0.70 7.27
C GLU A 36 4.80 -0.37 8.27
N VAL A 37 5.27 -1.51 7.77
CA VAL A 37 5.72 -2.63 8.61
C VAL A 37 7.25 -2.64 8.75
N LEU A 38 7.95 -2.26 7.69
CA LEU A 38 9.41 -2.22 7.65
C LEU A 38 9.86 -1.25 6.55
N SER A 39 10.93 -0.51 6.83
CA SER A 39 11.69 0.24 5.84
C SER A 39 13.07 -0.40 5.71
N ILE A 40 13.55 -0.54 4.47
CA ILE A 40 14.84 -1.14 4.16
C ILE A 40 15.69 -0.19 3.31
N GLY A 41 16.98 -0.11 3.64
CA GLY A 41 17.93 0.81 3.04
C GLY A 41 17.93 2.20 3.68
N SER A 42 19.09 2.87 3.66
CA SER A 42 19.29 4.21 4.20
C SER A 42 20.07 5.10 3.21
N LEU A 43 20.73 6.16 3.71
CA LEU A 43 21.65 7.00 2.93
C LEU A 43 23.12 6.58 3.12
N GLU A 44 23.37 5.48 3.83
CA GLU A 44 24.71 4.95 4.15
C GLU A 44 25.05 3.70 3.31
N ASP A 45 25.75 2.71 3.88
CA ASP A 45 26.26 1.52 3.18
C ASP A 45 25.15 0.61 2.60
N ASP A 46 23.93 0.74 3.11
CA ASP A 46 22.74 -0.01 2.73
C ASP A 46 21.82 0.76 1.75
N ALA A 47 22.26 1.90 1.23
CA ALA A 47 21.49 2.71 0.28
C ALA A 47 21.07 1.94 -0.98
N LEU A 48 19.86 2.21 -1.46
CA LEU A 48 19.30 1.60 -2.68
C LEU A 48 19.16 2.68 -3.76
N PHE A 49 19.97 2.60 -4.82
CA PHE A 49 20.10 3.65 -5.83
C PHE A 49 19.15 3.46 -7.02
N GLN A 50 18.86 2.21 -7.38
CA GLN A 50 17.80 1.85 -8.32
C GLN A 50 17.40 0.38 -8.13
N TRP A 51 16.67 0.08 -7.06
CA TRP A 51 16.20 -1.28 -6.83
C TRP A 51 15.23 -1.73 -7.92
N VAL A 52 15.33 -3.00 -8.33
CA VAL A 52 14.52 -3.57 -9.44
C VAL A 52 13.65 -4.73 -8.96
N GLY A 53 14.15 -5.52 -8.01
CA GLY A 53 13.46 -6.71 -7.52
C GLY A 53 13.74 -6.93 -6.05
N VAL A 54 12.75 -7.52 -5.37
CA VAL A 54 12.81 -7.91 -3.96
C VAL A 54 12.20 -9.30 -3.79
N ILE A 55 12.89 -10.16 -3.06
CA ILE A 55 12.39 -11.47 -2.63
C ILE A 55 12.74 -11.71 -1.16
N SER A 56 12.01 -12.61 -0.50
CA SER A 56 12.38 -13.16 0.80
C SER A 56 12.55 -14.67 0.73
N ASP A 57 13.43 -15.22 1.58
CA ASP A 57 13.57 -16.66 1.77
C ASP A 57 12.78 -17.18 2.99
N SER A 58 12.85 -18.49 3.25
CA SER A 58 12.16 -19.12 4.38
C SER A 58 12.67 -18.68 5.76
N ASP A 59 13.89 -18.12 5.80
CA ASP A 59 14.53 -17.64 7.01
C ASP A 59 14.28 -16.14 7.22
N SER A 60 13.36 -15.55 6.44
CA SER A 60 12.98 -14.14 6.46
C SER A 60 14.09 -13.16 6.06
N TYR A 61 15.15 -13.64 5.41
CA TYR A 61 16.11 -12.73 4.79
C TYR A 61 15.53 -12.09 3.54
N ILE A 62 15.80 -10.81 3.36
CA ILE A 62 15.31 -10.02 2.23
C ILE A 62 16.47 -9.80 1.27
N TYR A 63 16.24 -10.05 -0.02
CA TYR A 63 17.23 -9.88 -1.07
C TYR A 63 16.75 -8.84 -2.06
N VAL A 64 17.57 -7.84 -2.32
CA VAL A 64 17.27 -6.72 -3.22
C VAL A 64 18.34 -6.63 -4.29
N THR A 65 17.93 -6.56 -5.56
CA THR A 65 18.85 -6.23 -6.67
C THR A 65 18.86 -4.72 -6.90
N ASP A 66 20.04 -4.10 -6.81
CA ASP A 66 20.25 -2.68 -7.07
C ASP A 66 21.01 -2.49 -8.38
N ASN A 67 20.32 -1.94 -9.37
CA ASN A 67 20.84 -1.80 -10.73
C ASN A 67 21.91 -0.72 -10.85
N MET A 68 21.83 0.36 -10.06
CA MET A 68 22.79 1.45 -10.14
C MET A 68 24.05 1.18 -9.32
N ASP A 69 23.93 0.38 -8.26
CA ASP A 69 25.06 -0.10 -7.47
C ASP A 69 25.67 -1.39 -8.02
N TYR A 70 25.05 -1.99 -9.05
CA TYR A 70 25.44 -3.28 -9.64
C TYR A 70 25.64 -4.33 -8.55
N SER A 71 24.64 -4.48 -7.69
CA SER A 71 24.76 -5.35 -6.52
C SER A 71 23.49 -6.11 -6.18
N LEU A 72 23.69 -7.26 -5.54
CA LEU A 72 22.68 -7.98 -4.78
C LEU A 72 22.94 -7.71 -3.30
N LYS A 73 21.94 -7.20 -2.59
CA LYS A 73 22.01 -6.89 -1.16
C LYS A 73 21.10 -7.83 -0.38
N LYS A 74 21.62 -8.41 0.70
CA LYS A 74 20.91 -9.27 1.66
C LYS A 74 20.71 -8.49 2.96
N PHE A 75 19.49 -8.47 3.43
CA PHE A 75 19.07 -7.85 4.69
C PHE A 75 18.48 -8.90 5.63
N ASP A 76 18.53 -8.64 6.94
CA ASP A 76 17.77 -9.41 7.92
C ASP A 76 16.28 -9.00 7.94
N ASP A 77 15.51 -9.67 8.79
CA ASP A 77 14.08 -9.44 8.99
C ASP A 77 13.77 -8.10 9.67
N GLN A 78 14.78 -7.42 10.20
CA GLN A 78 14.71 -6.07 10.77
C GLN A 78 15.20 -5.00 9.79
N GLY A 79 15.58 -5.37 8.56
CA GLY A 79 16.04 -4.46 7.52
C GLY A 79 17.51 -4.03 7.63
N ASN A 80 18.32 -4.67 8.49
CA ASN A 80 19.75 -4.39 8.56
C ASN A 80 20.49 -5.08 7.42
N LEU A 81 21.41 -4.37 6.76
CA LEU A 81 22.25 -4.96 5.72
C LEU A 81 23.21 -6.00 6.31
N ILE A 82 23.08 -7.23 5.84
CA ILE A 82 23.99 -8.33 6.20
C ILE A 82 25.15 -8.40 5.21
N LYS A 83 24.84 -8.28 3.91
CA LYS A 83 25.82 -8.51 2.86
C LYS A 83 25.46 -7.80 1.56
N LYS A 84 26.46 -7.17 0.96
CA LYS A 84 26.45 -6.76 -0.45
C LYS A 84 27.32 -7.71 -1.28
N THR A 85 26.90 -8.07 -2.47
CA THR A 85 27.69 -8.84 -3.43
C THR A 85 27.52 -8.27 -4.82
N GLY A 86 28.64 -8.17 -5.54
CA GLY A 86 28.67 -7.64 -6.88
C GLY A 86 29.18 -6.21 -6.96
N GLN A 87 29.57 -5.88 -8.18
CA GLN A 87 30.03 -4.59 -8.63
C GLN A 87 29.88 -4.53 -10.15
N LYS A 88 30.01 -3.33 -10.72
CA LYS A 88 30.00 -3.16 -12.17
C LYS A 88 31.16 -3.91 -12.83
N GLY A 89 30.87 -4.76 -13.82
CA GLY A 89 31.91 -5.45 -14.57
C GLY A 89 31.42 -6.68 -15.34
N LYS A 90 32.36 -7.53 -15.76
CA LYS A 90 32.10 -8.72 -16.60
C LYS A 90 32.75 -10.00 -16.07
N GLY A 91 33.49 -9.93 -14.97
CA GLY A 91 34.12 -11.06 -14.32
C GLY A 91 33.17 -11.86 -13.42
N PRO A 92 33.65 -12.96 -12.83
CA PRO A 92 32.85 -13.76 -11.90
C PRO A 92 32.33 -12.92 -10.73
N GLY A 93 31.01 -12.88 -10.57
CA GLY A 93 30.35 -12.10 -9.52
C GLY A 93 30.14 -10.62 -9.85
N GLU A 94 30.52 -10.15 -11.03
CA GLU A 94 30.25 -8.77 -11.49
C GLU A 94 28.98 -8.70 -12.36
N PHE A 95 28.35 -7.53 -12.41
CA PHE A 95 27.09 -7.28 -13.13
C PHE A 95 27.23 -6.10 -14.11
N LEU A 96 26.43 -6.07 -15.19
CA LEU A 96 26.44 -5.05 -16.25
C LEU A 96 25.17 -4.21 -16.29
#